data_AF-A0A8T0LS33-F1
#
_entry.id   AF-A0A8T0LS33-F1
#
_cell.length_a   1.000
_cell.length_b   1.000
_cell.length_c   1.000
_cell.angle_alpha   90.00
_cell.angle_beta   90.00
_cell.angle_gamma   90.00
#
_symmetry.space_group_name_H-M   'P 1'
#
loop_
_entity.id
_entity.type
_entity.pdbx_description
1 polymer ?
#
loop_
_entity_poly.entity_id
_entity_poly.type
_entity_poly.pdbx_seq_one_letter_code
_entity_poly.pdbx_strand_id
1 'polypeptide(L)'
;MTPPTVSKALQGRVFDLWRHFQALPRDLQTDVTHLQTHLLSPDVRNQVFGSQTDANSFPKASGDAILRAIQHQLEQDKSPNKTQNYATKVADGLIQNGFLTPQKHSKLLENFDFQAKDSTFLGSKIVYVFDSDVALQTLEDLELSTDATVEFNDEMQYGIKLSNAKSTEVFAAESKEKQEEWLNSFINAGAQYREVFNVEDTNKIKSFYELKDFDMAGNEVPMSNYKGKVVLAVNVSSKCGLTPTNYPELQQLYEKYKDEGLEILAFPCNQFAGQEPGTHEEIMEFVKQYNVTFPFFEKHDVNGATARPVFTYLKTKLPGSFGSFVKWNFTKFLVDRNGQPYKRFAPKDLPFSFEEDIKTLLAQKSTDK
;
A
#
# COMPACT_ATOMS: atom_id res chain seq x y z
N MET A 1 26.41 22.48 14.55
CA MET A 1 25.63 21.55 13.72
C MET A 1 24.64 22.39 12.94
N THR A 2 24.89 22.55 11.64
CA THR A 2 23.92 23.12 10.70
C THR A 2 22.67 22.22 10.71
N PRO A 3 21.45 22.78 10.74
CA PRO A 3 20.26 21.97 10.57
C PRO A 3 20.35 21.24 9.21
N PRO A 4 19.89 19.99 9.11
CA PRO A 4 19.81 19.33 7.81
C PRO A 4 19.00 20.24 6.89
N THR A 5 19.61 20.61 5.77
CA THR A 5 18.97 21.35 4.70
C THR A 5 17.67 20.63 4.38
N VAL A 6 16.53 21.30 4.57
CA VAL A 6 15.24 20.81 4.09
C VAL A 6 15.44 20.48 2.62
N SER A 7 15.40 19.18 2.29
CA SER A 7 15.48 18.71 0.91
C SER A 7 14.47 19.54 0.12
N LYS A 8 14.95 20.24 -0.92
CA LYS A 8 14.05 20.88 -1.89
C LYS A 8 13.13 19.77 -2.33
N ALA A 9 11.86 19.86 -1.95
CA ALA A 9 10.82 18.94 -2.40
C ALA A 9 11.10 18.61 -3.86
N LEU A 10 11.45 17.36 -4.13
CA LEU A 10 11.44 16.91 -5.50
C LEU A 10 9.97 16.95 -5.87
N GLN A 11 9.57 17.99 -6.60
CA GLN A 11 8.45 17.93 -7.53
C GLN A 11 8.81 16.97 -8.68
N GLY A 12 9.42 15.84 -8.34
CA GLY A 12 9.70 14.75 -9.24
C GLY A 12 8.42 13.97 -9.32
N ARG A 13 7.84 13.91 -10.51
CA ARG A 13 7.07 12.72 -10.87
C ARG A 13 8.08 11.58 -10.75
N VAL A 14 7.99 10.75 -9.70
CA VAL A 14 8.72 9.48 -9.67
C VAL A 14 8.40 8.82 -11.00
N PHE A 15 9.42 8.63 -11.83
CA PHE A 15 9.18 8.22 -13.20
C PHE A 15 8.59 6.83 -13.13
N ASP A 16 7.32 6.79 -13.47
CA ASP A 16 6.45 5.66 -13.37
C ASP A 16 6.81 4.78 -14.58
N LEU A 17 7.99 4.13 -14.51
CA LEU A 17 8.37 3.05 -15.42
C LEU A 17 7.17 2.10 -15.54
N TRP A 18 6.44 1.90 -14.43
CA TRP A 18 5.17 1.21 -14.39
C TRP A 18 4.05 1.90 -15.20
N ARG A 19 3.89 3.22 -15.24
CA ARG A 19 2.99 3.91 -16.20
C ARG A 19 3.38 3.70 -17.65
N HIS A 20 4.67 3.72 -18.00
CA HIS A 20 5.10 3.37 -19.36
C HIS A 20 4.75 1.92 -19.68
N PHE A 21 4.98 1.01 -18.72
CA PHE A 21 4.53 -0.37 -18.80
C PHE A 21 2.99 -0.48 -18.96
N GLN A 22 2.20 0.27 -18.19
CA GLN A 22 0.74 0.32 -18.31
C GLN A 22 0.26 0.91 -19.64
N ALA A 23 1.07 1.77 -20.26
CA ALA A 23 0.81 2.34 -21.58
C ALA A 23 1.22 1.40 -22.72
N LEU A 24 1.98 0.32 -22.44
CA LEU A 24 2.30 -0.69 -23.44
C LEU A 24 1.02 -1.40 -23.91
N PRO A 25 1.00 -1.93 -25.16
CA PRO A 25 -0.02 -2.85 -25.61
C PRO A 25 -0.24 -4.02 -24.63
N ARG A 26 -1.49 -4.45 -24.42
CA ARG A 26 -1.85 -5.48 -23.42
C ARG A 26 -1.19 -6.83 -23.64
N ASP A 27 -1.02 -7.21 -24.91
CA ASP A 27 -0.27 -8.38 -25.35
C ASP A 27 1.19 -8.30 -24.88
N LEU A 28 1.83 -7.14 -25.07
CA LEU A 28 3.20 -6.93 -24.59
C LEU A 28 3.29 -6.98 -23.06
N GLN A 29 2.33 -6.40 -22.32
CA GLN A 29 2.28 -6.50 -20.86
C GLN A 29 2.14 -7.95 -20.37
N THR A 30 1.33 -8.74 -21.08
CA THR A 30 1.11 -10.16 -20.78
C THR A 30 2.40 -10.95 -20.98
N ASP A 31 3.08 -10.76 -22.11
CA ASP A 31 4.33 -11.43 -22.42
C ASP A 31 5.45 -11.06 -21.42
N VAL A 32 5.52 -9.80 -20.99
CA VAL A 32 6.45 -9.34 -19.94
C VAL A 32 6.17 -10.06 -18.61
N THR A 33 4.91 -10.20 -18.22
CA THR A 33 4.52 -10.85 -16.97
C THR A 33 4.81 -12.36 -16.98
N HIS A 34 4.53 -13.03 -18.10
CA HIS A 34 4.86 -14.45 -18.29
C HIS A 34 6.37 -14.67 -18.26
N LEU A 35 7.12 -13.81 -18.94
CA LEU A 35 8.57 -13.89 -18.96
C LEU A 35 9.19 -13.63 -17.59
N GLN A 36 8.68 -12.66 -16.83
CA GLN A 36 9.11 -12.42 -15.45
C GLN A 36 8.97 -13.70 -14.61
N THR A 37 7.84 -14.40 -14.74
CA THR A 37 7.60 -15.67 -14.05
C THR A 37 8.59 -16.74 -14.49
N HIS A 38 8.86 -16.84 -15.80
CA HIS A 38 9.82 -17.78 -16.37
C HIS A 38 11.25 -17.54 -15.86
N LEU A 39 11.70 -16.29 -15.87
CA LEU A 39 13.03 -15.87 -15.41
C LEU A 39 13.25 -16.08 -13.90
N LEU A 40 12.17 -16.19 -13.11
CA LEU A 40 12.23 -16.52 -11.70
C LEU A 40 12.28 -18.03 -11.42
N SER A 41 12.00 -18.89 -12.41
CA SER A 41 12.08 -20.34 -12.22
C SER A 41 13.52 -20.77 -11.92
N PRO A 42 13.77 -21.72 -11.00
CA PRO A 42 15.12 -22.02 -10.51
C PRO A 42 16.14 -22.34 -11.60
N ASP A 43 15.75 -23.16 -12.59
CA ASP A 43 16.63 -23.60 -13.67
C ASP A 43 16.99 -22.44 -14.62
N VAL A 44 15.98 -21.67 -15.03
CA VAL A 44 16.16 -20.52 -15.92
C VAL A 44 16.91 -19.40 -15.23
N ARG A 45 16.60 -19.15 -13.95
CA ARG A 45 17.28 -18.14 -13.15
C ARG A 45 18.78 -18.41 -13.07
N ASN A 46 19.18 -19.65 -12.79
CA ASN A 46 20.59 -20.03 -12.73
C ASN A 46 21.26 -19.95 -14.11
N GLN A 47 20.53 -20.28 -15.18
CA GLN A 47 21.04 -20.19 -16.55
C GLN A 47 21.24 -18.74 -17.01
N VAL A 48 20.32 -17.84 -16.65
CA VAL A 48 20.32 -16.44 -17.13
C VAL A 48 21.18 -15.55 -16.24
N PHE A 49 21.10 -15.71 -14.92
CA PHE A 49 21.75 -14.82 -13.95
C PHE A 49 22.97 -15.45 -13.25
N GLY A 50 23.32 -16.69 -13.58
CA GLY A 50 24.36 -17.46 -12.91
C GLY A 50 23.98 -17.95 -11.51
N SER A 51 24.79 -18.85 -10.94
CA SER A 51 24.67 -19.22 -9.53
C SER A 51 25.26 -18.13 -8.64
N GLN A 52 24.50 -17.67 -7.65
CA GLN A 52 25.01 -16.69 -6.69
C GLN A 52 26.09 -17.29 -5.81
N THR A 53 27.25 -16.64 -5.75
CA THR A 53 28.36 -17.00 -4.86
C THR A 53 28.35 -16.20 -3.56
N ASP A 54 27.62 -15.07 -3.52
CA ASP A 54 27.46 -14.19 -2.37
C ASP A 54 25.99 -13.83 -2.17
N ALA A 55 25.45 -14.11 -0.97
CA ALA A 55 24.06 -13.86 -0.58
C ALA A 55 23.68 -12.38 -0.57
N ASN A 56 24.67 -11.47 -0.55
CA ASN A 56 24.46 -10.02 -0.55
C ASN A 56 24.60 -9.39 -1.95
N SER A 57 24.89 -10.17 -2.99
CA SER A 57 25.07 -9.68 -4.35
C SER A 57 23.81 -9.89 -5.20
N PHE A 58 23.39 -8.88 -5.97
CA PHE A 58 22.27 -9.05 -6.90
C PHE A 58 22.64 -9.96 -8.09
N PRO A 59 21.72 -10.81 -8.58
CA PRO A 59 21.95 -11.64 -9.76
C PRO A 59 22.23 -10.74 -10.97
N LYS A 60 23.17 -11.14 -11.84
CA LYS A 60 23.55 -10.36 -13.02
C LYS A 60 23.39 -11.18 -14.29
N ALA A 61 22.83 -10.60 -15.33
CA ALA A 61 22.72 -11.23 -16.64
C ALA A 61 23.24 -10.32 -17.74
N SER A 62 23.80 -10.89 -18.81
CA SER A 62 24.08 -10.12 -20.02
C SER A 62 22.80 -9.86 -20.81
N GLY A 63 22.76 -8.77 -21.59
CA GLY A 63 21.63 -8.49 -22.48
C GLY A 63 21.32 -9.65 -23.44
N ASP A 64 22.36 -10.27 -23.98
CA ASP A 64 22.27 -11.48 -24.80
C ASP A 64 21.63 -12.68 -24.08
N ALA A 65 21.94 -12.88 -22.80
CA ALA A 65 21.35 -13.97 -22.02
C ALA A 65 19.85 -13.74 -21.78
N ILE A 66 19.48 -12.49 -21.49
CA ILE A 66 18.09 -12.07 -21.36
C ILE A 66 17.35 -12.29 -22.68
N LEU A 67 17.83 -11.73 -23.79
CA LEU A 67 17.19 -11.83 -25.10
C LEU A 67 16.98 -13.28 -25.55
N ARG A 68 17.95 -14.18 -25.30
CA ARG A 68 17.79 -15.61 -25.58
C ARG A 68 16.68 -16.25 -24.76
N ALA A 69 16.58 -15.92 -23.47
CA ALA A 69 15.50 -16.42 -22.62
C ALA A 69 14.13 -15.92 -23.07
N ILE A 70 14.03 -14.64 -23.49
CA ILE A 70 12.80 -14.06 -24.05
C ILE A 70 12.35 -14.83 -25.28
N GLN A 71 13.26 -15.02 -26.24
CA GLN A 71 12.94 -15.67 -27.51
C GLN A 71 12.48 -17.11 -27.31
N HIS A 72 13.19 -17.85 -26.47
CA HIS A 72 12.83 -19.21 -26.13
C HIS A 72 11.43 -19.28 -25.49
N GLN A 73 11.11 -18.37 -24.57
CA GLN A 73 9.78 -18.33 -23.94
C GLN A 73 8.67 -17.96 -24.93
N LEU A 74 8.87 -16.94 -25.77
CA LEU A 74 7.91 -16.55 -26.81
C LEU A 74 7.65 -17.68 -27.81
N GLU A 75 8.66 -18.51 -28.09
CA GLU A 75 8.51 -19.71 -28.91
C GLU A 75 7.64 -20.77 -28.24
N GLN A 76 7.88 -21.06 -26.96
CA GLN A 76 7.12 -22.03 -26.17
C GLN A 76 5.65 -21.61 -25.99
N ASP A 77 5.41 -20.33 -25.69
CA ASP A 77 4.06 -19.78 -25.52
C ASP A 77 3.28 -19.65 -26.83
N LYS A 78 3.92 -19.98 -27.97
CA LYS A 78 3.38 -19.77 -29.32
C LYS A 78 2.90 -18.31 -29.52
N SER A 79 3.63 -17.34 -28.95
CA SER A 79 3.30 -15.93 -29.07
C SER A 79 3.14 -15.54 -30.55
N PRO A 80 2.15 -14.71 -30.91
CA PRO A 80 1.94 -14.27 -32.27
C PRO A 80 3.10 -13.43 -32.82
N ASN A 81 3.97 -12.88 -31.96
CA ASN A 81 5.14 -12.10 -32.36
C ASN A 81 6.42 -12.65 -31.72
N LYS A 82 7.35 -13.14 -32.56
CA LYS A 82 8.60 -13.79 -32.13
C LYS A 82 9.85 -13.11 -32.69
N THR A 83 9.69 -11.90 -33.22
CA THR A 83 10.82 -11.21 -33.86
C THR A 83 11.85 -10.75 -32.84
N GLN A 84 13.12 -10.64 -33.25
CA GLN A 84 14.18 -10.07 -32.41
C GLN A 84 13.80 -8.68 -31.87
N ASN A 85 13.19 -7.84 -32.70
CA ASN A 85 12.73 -6.51 -32.32
C ASN A 85 11.64 -6.57 -31.23
N TYR A 86 10.72 -7.53 -31.33
CA TYR A 86 9.72 -7.74 -30.28
C TYR A 86 10.33 -8.26 -28.98
N ALA A 87 11.29 -9.17 -29.04
CA ALA A 87 12.03 -9.61 -27.85
C ALA A 87 12.73 -8.44 -27.14
N THR A 88 13.31 -7.49 -27.88
CA THR A 88 13.86 -6.24 -27.31
C THR A 88 12.78 -5.41 -26.62
N LYS A 89 11.58 -5.28 -27.20
CA LYS A 89 10.47 -4.56 -26.56
C LYS A 89 9.98 -5.24 -25.28
N VAL A 90 9.98 -6.57 -25.23
CA VAL A 90 9.67 -7.32 -24.01
C VAL A 90 10.76 -7.08 -22.95
N ALA A 91 12.03 -7.05 -23.36
CA ALA A 91 13.15 -6.74 -22.46
C ALA A 91 13.06 -5.30 -21.89
N ASP A 92 12.70 -4.32 -22.73
CA ASP A 92 12.40 -2.95 -22.29
C ASP A 92 11.23 -2.94 -21.31
N GLY A 93 10.19 -3.74 -21.56
CA GLY A 93 9.05 -3.93 -20.66
C GLY A 93 9.44 -4.48 -19.28
N LEU A 94 10.46 -5.35 -19.20
CA LEU A 94 11.00 -5.84 -17.94
C LEU A 94 11.82 -4.78 -17.18
N ILE A 95 12.39 -3.79 -17.87
CA ILE A 95 12.99 -2.63 -17.21
C ILE A 95 11.86 -1.70 -16.72
N GLN A 96 10.86 -1.47 -17.57
CA GLN A 96 9.70 -0.63 -17.25
C GLN A 96 8.84 -1.18 -16.10
N ASN A 97 8.74 -2.49 -15.91
CA ASN A 97 8.04 -3.03 -14.74
C ASN A 97 8.93 -3.17 -13.49
N GLY A 98 10.20 -2.74 -13.57
CA GLY A 98 11.17 -2.79 -12.47
C GLY A 98 11.82 -4.16 -12.21
N PHE A 99 11.65 -5.13 -13.12
CA PHE A 99 12.26 -6.45 -12.98
C PHE A 99 13.76 -6.49 -13.31
N LEU A 100 14.19 -5.69 -14.29
CA LEU A 100 15.60 -5.57 -14.70
C LEU A 100 16.14 -4.17 -14.49
N THR A 101 17.44 -4.09 -14.17
CA THR A 101 18.12 -2.83 -13.91
C THR A 101 19.47 -2.76 -14.64
N PRO A 102 19.74 -1.80 -15.54
CA PRO A 102 21.00 -1.72 -16.27
C PRO A 102 22.19 -1.28 -15.38
N GLN A 103 23.40 -1.83 -15.60
CA GLN A 103 24.55 -1.62 -14.70
C GLN A 103 25.26 -0.24 -14.86
N LYS A 104 25.05 0.57 -15.92
CA LYS A 104 25.53 1.99 -16.00
C LYS A 104 25.11 2.76 -17.28
N HIS A 105 24.73 4.04 -17.12
CA HIS A 105 24.82 5.18 -18.07
C HIS A 105 24.06 5.17 -19.41
N SER A 106 23.14 4.24 -19.67
CA SER A 106 22.16 4.49 -20.73
C SER A 106 21.13 5.49 -20.24
N LYS A 107 20.66 6.38 -21.13
CA LYS A 107 19.47 7.18 -20.85
C LYS A 107 18.36 6.19 -20.52
N LEU A 108 17.86 6.19 -19.28
CA LEU A 108 16.90 5.19 -18.78
C LEU A 108 15.61 5.11 -19.61
N LEU A 109 15.39 6.07 -20.50
CA LEU A 109 14.18 6.25 -21.30
C LEU A 109 14.38 5.99 -22.80
N GLU A 110 15.60 5.73 -23.29
CA GLU A 110 15.84 5.46 -24.72
C GLU A 110 16.83 4.32 -24.97
N ASN A 111 16.36 3.34 -25.77
CA ASN A 111 17.16 2.32 -26.48
C ASN A 111 18.25 1.66 -25.63
N PHE A 112 17.85 0.82 -24.68
CA PHE A 112 18.79 -0.09 -24.04
C PHE A 112 19.34 -1.04 -25.11
N ASP A 113 20.62 -0.87 -25.43
CA ASP A 113 21.29 -1.73 -26.39
C ASP A 113 21.62 -3.08 -25.73
N PHE A 114 20.63 -3.98 -25.69
CA PHE A 114 20.81 -5.35 -25.23
C PHE A 114 21.80 -6.15 -26.10
N GLN A 115 22.15 -5.64 -27.29
CA GLN A 115 23.10 -6.25 -28.22
C GLN A 115 24.53 -5.68 -28.05
N ALA A 116 24.71 -4.63 -27.25
CA ALA A 116 26.03 -4.11 -26.93
C ALA A 116 26.82 -5.14 -26.12
N LYS A 117 28.07 -5.37 -26.52
CA LYS A 117 29.04 -6.10 -25.69
C LYS A 117 29.16 -5.35 -24.35
N ASP A 118 29.03 -6.09 -23.26
CA ASP A 118 29.12 -5.64 -21.86
C ASP A 118 27.84 -5.03 -21.24
N SER A 119 26.68 -5.10 -21.91
CA SER A 119 25.40 -4.77 -21.27
C SER A 119 25.08 -5.78 -20.16
N THR A 120 25.22 -5.35 -18.91
CA THR A 120 24.93 -6.18 -17.73
C THR A 120 23.73 -5.61 -16.99
N PHE A 121 22.80 -6.48 -16.60
CA PHE A 121 21.57 -6.11 -15.90
C PHE A 121 21.54 -6.79 -14.54
N LEU A 122 21.27 -6.00 -13.50
CA LEU A 122 21.06 -6.44 -12.13
C LEU A 122 19.58 -6.77 -11.94
N GLY A 123 19.29 -7.85 -11.22
CA GLY A 123 17.98 -8.03 -10.59
C GLY A 123 17.93 -7.20 -9.31
N SER A 124 17.78 -5.88 -9.41
CA SER A 124 17.83 -4.98 -8.24
C SER A 124 16.52 -4.24 -8.04
N LYS A 125 16.21 -3.94 -6.78
CA LYS A 125 15.07 -3.12 -6.37
C LYS A 125 15.52 -1.66 -6.23
N ILE A 126 15.97 -1.04 -7.33
CA ILE A 126 16.40 0.36 -7.32
C ILE A 126 15.23 1.25 -7.78
N VAL A 127 14.90 2.26 -6.98
CA VAL A 127 14.01 3.34 -7.38
C VAL A 127 14.84 4.45 -8.00
N TYR A 128 14.51 4.79 -9.23
CA TYR A 128 15.15 5.86 -9.97
C TYR A 128 14.34 7.15 -9.87
N VAL A 129 14.97 8.20 -9.35
CA VAL A 129 14.36 9.52 -9.19
C VAL A 129 14.83 10.44 -10.31
N PHE A 130 13.91 11.18 -10.93
CA PHE A 130 14.20 12.08 -12.04
C PHE A 130 13.67 13.49 -11.73
N ASP A 131 14.27 14.51 -12.33
CA ASP A 131 13.86 15.91 -12.14
C ASP A 131 12.64 16.31 -12.99
N SER A 132 12.37 15.57 -14.07
CA SER A 132 11.34 15.86 -15.06
C SER A 132 11.02 14.66 -15.96
N ASP A 133 9.96 14.76 -16.76
CA ASP A 133 9.51 13.76 -17.73
C ASP A 133 10.38 13.67 -19.00
N VAL A 134 11.25 14.65 -19.21
CA VAL A 134 12.25 14.68 -20.29
C VAL A 134 13.67 14.42 -19.78
N ALA A 135 13.81 14.11 -18.49
CA ALA A 135 15.09 13.90 -17.84
C ALA A 135 15.78 12.67 -18.41
N LEU A 136 17.02 12.86 -18.88
CA LEU A 136 17.81 11.79 -19.49
C LEU A 136 18.76 11.11 -18.48
N GLN A 137 18.83 11.65 -17.27
CA GLN A 137 19.66 11.19 -16.17
C GLN A 137 18.86 11.23 -14.88
N THR A 138 19.17 10.31 -13.97
CA THR A 138 18.57 10.29 -12.64
C THR A 138 19.19 11.37 -11.76
N LEU A 139 18.36 11.91 -10.87
CA LEU A 139 18.80 12.75 -9.78
C LEU A 139 19.37 11.90 -8.64
N GLU A 140 18.70 10.79 -8.33
CA GLU A 140 19.06 9.91 -7.21
C GLU A 140 18.67 8.46 -7.58
N ASP A 141 19.52 7.52 -7.16
CA ASP A 141 19.32 6.09 -7.32
C ASP A 141 19.13 5.47 -5.92
N LEU A 142 17.89 5.15 -5.56
CA LEU A 142 17.53 4.64 -4.23
C LEU A 142 17.48 3.12 -4.24
N GLU A 143 18.53 2.50 -3.70
CA GLU A 143 18.58 1.06 -3.48
C GLU A 143 17.60 0.66 -2.35
N LEU A 144 16.58 -0.14 -2.68
CA LEU A 144 15.64 -0.72 -1.72
C LEU A 144 16.17 -2.07 -1.22
N SER A 145 17.20 -1.99 -0.38
CA SER A 145 17.69 -3.12 0.42
C SER A 145 16.73 -3.44 1.58
N THR A 146 16.98 -4.51 2.33
CA THR A 146 16.10 -4.98 3.42
C THR A 146 15.86 -3.96 4.53
N ASP A 147 16.71 -2.94 4.65
CA ASP A 147 16.65 -1.83 5.60
C ASP A 147 15.95 -0.58 5.05
N ALA A 148 15.54 -0.58 3.78
CA ALA A 148 14.82 0.56 3.21
C ALA A 148 13.43 0.66 3.84
N THR A 149 13.02 1.87 4.23
CA THR A 149 11.70 2.16 4.80
C THR A 149 10.94 3.17 3.97
N VAL A 150 9.64 2.99 3.82
CA VAL A 150 8.75 3.94 3.18
C VAL A 150 7.63 4.36 4.14
N GLU A 151 7.36 5.64 4.25
CA GLU A 151 6.36 6.20 5.15
C GLU A 151 5.59 7.37 4.52
N PHE A 152 4.34 7.59 4.93
CA PHE A 152 3.67 8.85 4.59
C PHE A 152 4.36 10.00 5.32
N ASN A 153 4.52 11.13 4.64
CA ASN A 153 5.13 12.34 5.17
C ASN A 153 4.13 13.50 5.08
N ASP A 154 3.97 14.24 6.18
CA ASP A 154 3.03 15.34 6.35
C ASP A 154 3.66 16.72 6.13
N GLU A 155 4.98 16.80 5.91
CA GLU A 155 5.68 18.03 5.54
C GLU A 155 5.26 18.52 4.14
N MET A 156 4.65 17.65 3.33
CA MET A 156 4.17 17.96 1.98
C MET A 156 2.77 17.38 1.73
N GLN A 157 1.95 18.08 0.93
CA GLN A 157 0.67 17.55 0.48
C GLN A 157 0.92 16.28 -0.34
N TYR A 158 0.30 15.17 0.10
CA TYR A 158 0.51 13.83 -0.47
C TYR A 158 1.99 13.39 -0.43
N GLY A 159 2.71 13.75 0.64
CA GLY A 159 4.12 13.42 0.86
C GLY A 159 4.37 11.93 1.13
N ILE A 160 5.44 11.37 0.55
CA ILE A 160 5.97 10.04 0.85
C ILE A 160 7.44 10.19 1.12
N LYS A 161 7.90 9.67 2.24
CA LYS A 161 9.31 9.60 2.57
C LYS A 161 9.83 8.18 2.36
N LEU A 162 10.90 8.07 1.58
CA LEU A 162 11.64 6.84 1.36
C LEU A 162 13.03 7.01 1.97
N SER A 163 13.51 6.01 2.71
CA SER A 163 14.78 6.10 3.40
C SER A 163 15.51 4.76 3.34
N ASN A 164 16.84 4.76 3.24
CA ASN A 164 17.71 3.60 3.47
C ASN A 164 18.92 4.05 4.31
N ALA A 165 19.91 3.18 4.55
CA ALA A 165 21.10 3.56 5.31
C ALA A 165 21.92 4.75 4.75
N LYS A 166 21.76 5.10 3.47
CA LYS A 166 22.58 6.12 2.78
C LYS A 166 21.85 7.43 2.53
N SER A 167 20.53 7.38 2.35
CA SER A 167 19.75 8.48 1.77
C SER A 167 18.33 8.53 2.33
N THR A 168 17.73 9.71 2.29
CA THR A 168 16.34 9.95 2.68
C THR A 168 15.75 10.97 1.71
N GLU A 169 14.74 10.56 0.98
CA GLU A 169 14.05 11.41 0.00
C GLU A 169 12.58 11.57 0.37
N VAL A 170 12.05 12.76 0.11
CA VAL A 170 10.63 13.08 0.28
C VAL A 170 10.05 13.45 -1.07
N PHE A 171 9.04 12.69 -1.49
CA PHE A 171 8.31 12.85 -2.73
C PHE A 171 6.94 13.46 -2.45
N ALA A 172 6.46 14.35 -3.31
CA ALA A 172 5.09 14.85 -3.26
C ALA A 172 4.30 14.30 -4.46
N ALA A 173 3.29 13.47 -4.19
CA ALA A 173 2.44 12.94 -5.25
C ALA A 173 1.42 14.00 -5.75
N GLU A 174 0.98 13.89 -7.00
CA GLU A 174 -0.02 14.82 -7.59
C GLU A 174 -1.43 14.62 -6.98
N SER A 175 -1.72 13.44 -6.43
CA SER A 175 -2.99 13.11 -5.80
C SER A 175 -2.81 12.05 -4.71
N LYS A 176 -3.86 11.85 -3.92
CA LYS A 176 -3.87 10.83 -2.85
C LYS A 176 -3.81 9.41 -3.41
N GLU A 177 -4.48 9.14 -4.53
CA GLU A 177 -4.41 7.86 -5.25
C GLU A 177 -2.99 7.58 -5.74
N LYS A 178 -2.32 8.60 -6.30
CA LYS A 178 -0.92 8.47 -6.72
C LYS A 178 0.02 8.29 -5.53
N GLN A 179 -0.28 8.90 -4.38
CA GLN A 179 0.46 8.66 -3.15
C GLN A 179 0.40 7.18 -2.73
N GLU A 180 -0.79 6.58 -2.77
CA GLU A 180 -0.97 5.17 -2.44
C GLU A 180 -0.34 4.23 -3.47
N GLU A 181 -0.43 4.56 -4.75
CA GLU A 181 0.22 3.82 -5.83
C GLU A 181 1.74 3.78 -5.64
N TRP A 182 2.35 4.93 -5.37
CA TRP A 182 3.79 5.03 -5.11
C TRP A 182 4.19 4.27 -3.84
N LEU A 183 3.43 4.40 -2.75
CA LEU A 183 3.68 3.64 -1.52
C LEU A 183 3.68 2.12 -1.79
N ASN A 184 2.66 1.62 -2.49
CA ASN A 184 2.55 0.21 -2.84
C ASN A 184 3.70 -0.23 -3.75
N SER A 185 4.09 0.60 -4.71
CA SER A 185 5.24 0.33 -5.58
C SER A 185 6.53 0.22 -4.78
N PHE A 186 6.78 1.10 -3.81
CA PHE A 186 7.96 1.00 -2.94
C PHE A 186 7.93 -0.26 -2.06
N ILE A 187 6.77 -0.63 -1.51
CA ILE A 187 6.61 -1.86 -0.72
C ILE A 187 6.83 -3.11 -1.56
N ASN A 188 6.23 -3.17 -2.75
CA ASN A 188 6.43 -4.27 -3.70
C ASN A 188 7.89 -4.38 -4.13
N ALA A 189 8.53 -3.22 -4.30
CA ALA A 189 9.95 -3.09 -4.54
C ALA A 189 10.79 -3.32 -3.27
N GLY A 190 10.24 -3.76 -2.13
CA GLY A 190 10.99 -4.24 -0.97
C GLY A 190 11.25 -3.25 0.15
N ALA A 191 10.79 -2.00 0.03
CA ALA A 191 10.79 -1.09 1.16
C ALA A 191 9.85 -1.62 2.25
N GLN A 192 10.28 -1.57 3.51
CA GLN A 192 9.43 -1.84 4.64
C GLN A 192 8.55 -0.63 4.92
N TYR A 193 7.24 -0.81 4.94
CA TYR A 193 6.37 0.28 5.36
C TYR A 193 6.62 0.62 6.83
N ARG A 194 7.01 1.87 7.08
CA ARG A 194 7.10 2.44 8.42
C ARG A 194 5.90 3.36 8.61
N GLU A 195 5.04 3.04 9.55
CA GLU A 195 4.02 3.99 9.95
C GLU A 195 4.68 5.06 10.82
N VAL A 196 4.52 6.34 10.47
CA VAL A 196 4.77 7.43 11.40
C VAL A 196 3.60 7.45 12.36
N PHE A 197 3.80 7.01 13.60
CA PHE A 197 2.77 7.07 14.62
C PHE A 197 2.87 8.42 15.35
N ASN A 198 1.75 9.13 15.49
CA ASN A 198 1.62 10.27 16.42
C ASN A 198 1.49 9.84 17.89
N VAL A 199 1.36 8.54 18.16
CA VAL A 199 1.33 7.99 19.52
C VAL A 199 2.68 7.39 19.84
N GLU A 200 3.33 7.89 20.90
CA GLU A 200 4.55 7.27 21.41
C GLU A 200 4.29 5.81 21.79
N ASP A 201 5.03 4.91 21.16
CA ASP A 201 5.16 3.50 21.52
C ASP A 201 3.81 2.76 21.63
N THR A 202 3.12 2.59 20.50
CA THR A 202 1.89 1.79 20.38
C THR A 202 2.01 0.37 20.95
N ASN A 203 3.23 -0.15 21.15
CA ASN A 203 3.47 -1.42 21.84
C ASN A 203 3.15 -1.36 23.34
N LYS A 204 3.20 -0.18 23.97
CA LYS A 204 2.82 0.03 25.37
C LYS A 204 1.31 0.02 25.59
N ILE A 205 0.53 0.33 24.57
CA ILE A 205 -0.93 0.29 24.64
C ILE A 205 -1.36 -1.17 24.69
N LYS A 206 -2.00 -1.57 25.79
CA LYS A 206 -2.36 -2.98 26.05
C LYS A 206 -3.80 -3.30 25.69
N SER A 207 -4.66 -2.29 25.58
CA SER A 207 -6.08 -2.46 25.30
C SER A 207 -6.62 -1.29 24.49
N PHE A 208 -7.63 -1.58 23.66
CA PHE A 208 -8.45 -0.57 23.01
C PHE A 208 -9.03 0.44 24.00
N TYR A 209 -9.31 0.03 25.24
CA TYR A 209 -9.92 0.88 26.27
C TYR A 209 -9.00 1.99 26.81
N GLU A 210 -7.70 1.93 26.56
CA GLU A 210 -6.74 2.99 26.92
C GLU A 210 -6.77 4.16 25.93
N LEU A 211 -7.51 4.02 24.83
CA LEU A 211 -7.59 4.99 23.75
C LEU A 211 -8.77 5.96 23.95
N LYS A 212 -8.73 7.04 23.18
CA LYS A 212 -9.79 8.04 23.07
C LYS A 212 -9.81 8.60 21.65
N ASP A 213 -10.94 9.15 21.26
CA ASP A 213 -11.14 9.82 19.97
C ASP A 213 -12.21 10.92 20.14
N PHE A 214 -12.58 11.63 19.08
CA PHE A 214 -13.53 12.74 19.13
C PHE A 214 -14.82 12.41 18.36
N ASP A 215 -15.98 12.66 18.98
CA ASP A 215 -17.27 12.52 18.31
C ASP A 215 -17.53 13.65 17.31
N MET A 216 -18.55 13.53 16.47
CA MET A 216 -18.91 14.55 15.47
C MET A 216 -19.15 15.97 16.02
N ALA A 217 -19.35 16.13 17.33
CA ALA A 217 -19.52 17.42 18.00
C ALA A 217 -18.21 17.92 18.66
N GLY A 218 -17.08 17.24 18.45
CA GLY A 218 -15.78 17.59 19.00
C GLY A 218 -15.59 17.21 20.46
N ASN A 219 -16.47 16.38 21.04
CA ASN A 219 -16.29 15.91 22.40
C ASN A 219 -15.35 14.71 22.43
N GLU A 220 -14.43 14.71 23.40
CA GLU A 220 -13.56 13.56 23.63
C GLU A 220 -14.36 12.38 24.19
N VAL A 221 -14.30 11.25 23.50
CA VAL A 221 -14.94 10.00 23.86
C VAL A 221 -13.87 8.97 24.21
N PRO A 222 -13.75 8.55 25.49
CA PRO A 222 -12.85 7.48 25.86
C PRO A 222 -13.38 6.13 25.38
N MET A 223 -12.52 5.31 24.79
CA MET A 223 -12.90 3.99 24.27
C MET A 223 -13.29 3.01 25.38
N SER A 224 -12.93 3.31 26.64
CA SER A 224 -13.41 2.61 27.83
C SER A 224 -14.94 2.66 27.99
N ASN A 225 -15.64 3.60 27.34
CA ASN A 225 -17.11 3.62 27.30
C ASN A 225 -17.71 2.37 26.65
N TYR A 226 -16.92 1.64 25.86
CA TYR A 226 -17.32 0.41 25.19
C TYR A 226 -16.81 -0.85 25.91
N LYS A 227 -16.43 -0.72 27.19
CA LYS A 227 -15.98 -1.86 27.99
C LYS A 227 -17.05 -2.96 28.07
N GLY A 228 -16.65 -4.22 27.85
CA GLY A 228 -17.55 -5.37 27.85
C GLY A 228 -18.35 -5.56 26.56
N LYS A 229 -18.27 -4.61 25.61
CA LYS A 229 -18.90 -4.72 24.29
C LYS A 229 -17.95 -5.34 23.27
N VAL A 230 -18.52 -6.00 22.28
CA VAL A 230 -17.80 -6.36 21.04
C VAL A 230 -17.84 -5.12 20.16
N VAL A 231 -16.68 -4.62 19.73
CA VAL A 231 -16.59 -3.35 18.98
C VAL A 231 -16.13 -3.63 17.55
N LEU A 232 -16.88 -3.14 16.57
CA LEU A 232 -16.51 -3.12 15.17
C LEU A 232 -16.14 -1.68 14.75
N ALA A 233 -14.85 -1.38 14.68
CA ALA A 233 -14.35 -0.10 14.19
C ALA A 233 -14.23 -0.12 12.65
N VAL A 234 -14.83 0.85 11.96
CA VAL A 234 -14.90 0.89 10.50
C VAL A 234 -14.49 2.26 9.99
N ASN A 235 -13.52 2.34 9.06
CA ASN A 235 -13.31 3.59 8.33
C ASN A 235 -14.36 3.70 7.23
N VAL A 236 -15.15 4.77 7.22
CA VAL A 236 -16.32 4.88 6.34
C VAL A 236 -16.17 6.00 5.33
N SER A 237 -16.95 5.90 4.26
CA SER A 237 -17.11 6.98 3.30
C SER A 237 -18.49 7.00 2.65
N SER A 238 -18.89 8.16 2.15
CA SER A 238 -20.15 8.56 1.54
C SER A 238 -20.11 8.42 0.02
N LYS A 239 -19.00 8.72 -0.66
CA LYS A 239 -18.90 8.68 -2.14
C LYS A 239 -18.15 7.44 -2.66
N CYS A 240 -18.07 6.38 -1.86
CA CYS A 240 -17.41 5.15 -2.25
C CYS A 240 -18.40 4.17 -2.92
N GLY A 241 -17.94 3.44 -3.94
CA GLY A 241 -18.77 2.40 -4.58
C GLY A 241 -19.19 1.25 -3.66
N LEU A 242 -18.56 1.13 -2.48
CA LEU A 242 -18.90 0.14 -1.45
C LEU A 242 -19.95 0.66 -0.44
N THR A 243 -20.24 1.96 -0.42
CA THR A 243 -21.17 2.62 0.49
C THR A 243 -22.60 2.04 0.42
N PRO A 244 -23.19 1.81 -0.78
CA PRO A 244 -24.57 1.35 -0.89
C PRO A 244 -24.81 -0.05 -0.33
N THR A 245 -23.76 -0.87 -0.17
CA THR A 245 -23.85 -2.21 0.44
C THR A 245 -23.44 -2.17 1.90
N ASN A 246 -22.35 -1.46 2.24
CA ASN A 246 -21.80 -1.50 3.59
C ASN A 246 -22.70 -0.86 4.64
N TYR A 247 -23.25 0.35 4.38
CA TYR A 247 -24.09 0.99 5.40
C TYR A 247 -25.35 0.17 5.73
N PRO A 248 -26.13 -0.32 4.75
CA PRO A 248 -27.29 -1.17 5.05
C PRO A 248 -26.96 -2.45 5.81
N GLU A 249 -25.88 -3.15 5.46
CA GLU A 249 -25.54 -4.40 6.14
C GLU A 249 -24.96 -4.16 7.55
N LEU A 250 -24.14 -3.12 7.72
CA LEU A 250 -23.67 -2.71 9.05
C LEU A 250 -24.83 -2.32 9.96
N GLN A 251 -25.81 -1.57 9.43
CA GLN A 251 -26.99 -1.19 10.20
C GLN A 251 -27.83 -2.40 10.59
N GLN A 252 -28.03 -3.36 9.69
CA GLN A 252 -28.76 -4.59 9.99
C GLN A 252 -28.06 -5.42 11.07
N LEU A 253 -26.72 -5.58 11.00
CA LEU A 253 -25.96 -6.23 12.06
C LEU A 253 -26.08 -5.48 13.39
N TYR A 254 -26.01 -4.16 13.36
CA TYR A 254 -26.13 -3.34 14.55
C TYR A 254 -27.49 -3.50 15.21
N GLU A 255 -28.58 -3.38 14.45
CA GLU A 255 -29.94 -3.58 14.97
C GLU A 255 -30.13 -4.97 15.58
N LYS A 256 -29.55 -6.00 14.95
CA LYS A 256 -29.66 -7.38 15.41
C LYS A 256 -28.92 -7.64 16.72
N TYR A 257 -27.75 -7.03 16.91
CA TYR A 257 -26.81 -7.42 17.97
C TYR A 257 -26.46 -6.34 18.99
N LYS A 258 -26.90 -5.09 18.82
CA LYS A 258 -26.59 -4.00 19.76
C LYS A 258 -27.03 -4.30 21.19
N ASP A 259 -28.19 -4.94 21.35
CA ASP A 259 -28.76 -5.27 22.66
C ASP A 259 -28.04 -6.48 23.30
N GLU A 260 -27.32 -7.27 22.50
CA GLU A 260 -26.43 -8.36 22.96
C GLU A 260 -25.02 -7.86 23.28
N GLY A 261 -24.72 -6.59 22.97
CA GLY A 261 -23.47 -5.91 23.28
C GLY A 261 -22.54 -5.68 22.09
N LEU A 262 -23.04 -5.68 20.85
CA LEU A 262 -22.30 -5.16 19.70
C LEU A 262 -22.31 -3.63 19.70
N GLU A 263 -21.18 -3.02 19.39
CA GLU A 263 -21.08 -1.61 19.03
C GLU A 263 -20.36 -1.46 17.70
N ILE A 264 -20.92 -0.66 16.79
CA ILE A 264 -20.22 -0.28 15.55
C ILE A 264 -19.75 1.17 15.71
N LEU A 265 -18.47 1.44 15.46
CA LEU A 265 -17.91 2.79 15.52
C LEU A 265 -17.48 3.21 14.11
N ALA A 266 -18.13 4.24 13.58
CA ALA A 266 -17.86 4.74 12.23
C ALA A 266 -16.88 5.91 12.27
N PHE A 267 -15.80 5.79 11.50
CA PHE A 267 -14.72 6.77 11.42
C PHE A 267 -14.61 7.30 9.98
N PRO A 268 -15.27 8.40 9.62
CA PRO A 268 -15.16 8.99 8.29
C PRO A 268 -13.71 9.37 7.97
N CYS A 269 -13.29 9.11 6.74
CA CYS A 269 -11.92 9.35 6.32
C CYS A 269 -11.84 9.74 4.85
N ASN A 270 -11.18 10.86 4.54
CA ASN A 270 -11.06 11.36 3.17
C ASN A 270 -9.78 10.90 2.45
N GLN A 271 -9.00 10.01 3.07
CA GLN A 271 -7.71 9.56 2.53
C GLN A 271 -7.83 8.61 1.34
N PHE A 272 -9.02 8.15 0.98
CA PHE A 272 -9.21 7.15 -0.06
C PHE A 272 -10.00 7.76 -1.22
N ALA A 273 -9.27 8.15 -2.26
CA ALA A 273 -9.76 8.83 -3.45
C ALA A 273 -10.67 10.06 -3.22
N GLY A 274 -10.45 10.80 -2.14
CA GLY A 274 -11.23 11.99 -1.82
C GLY A 274 -12.74 11.72 -1.67
N GLN A 275 -13.12 10.50 -1.27
CA GLN A 275 -14.51 10.05 -1.26
C GLN A 275 -15.32 10.54 -0.03
N GLU A 276 -14.67 11.24 0.92
CA GLU A 276 -15.29 11.89 2.09
C GLU A 276 -15.04 13.40 2.15
N PRO A 277 -15.40 14.17 1.10
CA PRO A 277 -15.05 15.58 1.04
C PRO A 277 -15.89 16.45 1.99
N GLY A 278 -17.09 15.99 2.37
CA GLY A 278 -18.06 16.78 3.12
C GLY A 278 -17.64 17.12 4.56
N THR A 279 -18.25 18.17 5.09
CA THR A 279 -18.23 18.59 6.51
C THR A 279 -18.93 17.56 7.40
N HIS A 280 -18.79 17.68 8.73
CA HIS A 280 -19.47 16.79 9.67
C HIS A 280 -20.99 16.80 9.45
N GLU A 281 -21.57 17.98 9.22
CA GLU A 281 -22.99 18.16 8.96
C GLU A 281 -23.43 17.47 7.66
N GLU A 282 -22.66 17.62 6.58
CA GLU A 282 -22.95 16.98 5.29
C GLU A 282 -22.83 15.47 5.37
N ILE A 283 -21.85 14.95 6.12
CA ILE A 283 -21.68 13.51 6.34
C ILE A 283 -22.89 12.97 7.11
N MET A 284 -23.27 13.63 8.20
CA MET A 284 -24.42 13.21 9.01
C MET A 284 -25.74 13.32 8.24
N GLU A 285 -25.90 14.33 7.39
CA GLU A 285 -27.06 14.43 6.49
C GLU A 285 -27.08 13.31 5.46
N PHE A 286 -25.94 13.02 4.82
CA PHE A 286 -25.82 11.96 3.83
C PHE A 286 -26.22 10.60 4.42
N VAL A 287 -25.74 10.25 5.61
CA VAL A 287 -25.96 8.91 6.16
C VAL A 287 -27.40 8.68 6.66
N LYS A 288 -28.23 9.72 6.81
CA LYS A 288 -29.66 9.59 7.13
C LYS A 288 -30.41 8.73 6.12
N GLN A 289 -30.02 8.75 4.84
CA GLN A 289 -30.67 7.93 3.80
C GLN A 289 -30.53 6.42 4.06
N TYR A 290 -29.54 6.02 4.85
CA TYR A 290 -29.28 4.64 5.23
C TYR A 290 -29.84 4.28 6.61
N ASN A 291 -30.49 5.23 7.31
CA ASN A 291 -31.01 5.07 8.66
C ASN A 291 -29.98 4.49 9.65
N VAL A 292 -28.70 4.86 9.51
CA VAL A 292 -27.66 4.38 10.43
C VAL A 292 -27.89 4.96 11.82
N THR A 293 -27.78 4.11 12.85
CA THR A 293 -28.01 4.51 14.25
C THR A 293 -26.81 4.29 15.17
N PHE A 294 -25.73 3.70 14.66
CA PHE A 294 -24.47 3.56 15.38
C PHE A 294 -23.67 4.89 15.40
N PRO A 295 -22.79 5.09 16.38
CA PRO A 295 -22.05 6.35 16.56
C PRO A 295 -21.03 6.63 15.44
N PHE A 296 -20.92 7.92 15.12
CA PHE A 296 -19.93 8.47 14.19
C PHE A 296 -18.93 9.37 14.94
N PHE A 297 -17.67 9.24 14.59
CA PHE A 297 -16.57 10.06 15.06
C PHE A 297 -16.22 11.14 14.04
N GLU A 298 -15.42 12.13 14.44
CA GLU A 298 -14.97 13.18 13.52
C GLU A 298 -14.23 12.60 12.32
N LYS A 299 -14.31 13.33 11.20
CA LYS A 299 -13.54 12.98 10.02
C LYS A 299 -12.05 13.18 10.30
N HIS A 300 -11.27 12.10 10.21
CA HIS A 300 -9.83 12.16 10.44
C HIS A 300 -9.10 11.09 9.63
N ASP A 301 -7.80 11.32 9.44
CA ASP A 301 -6.87 10.38 8.83
C ASP A 301 -6.75 9.08 9.63
N VAL A 302 -6.62 7.96 8.92
CA VAL A 302 -6.41 6.62 9.48
C VAL A 302 -5.03 6.04 9.14
N ASN A 303 -4.29 6.70 8.24
CA ASN A 303 -2.93 6.39 7.81
C ASN A 303 -2.02 7.61 7.92
N GLY A 304 -0.72 7.37 8.08
CA GLY A 304 0.34 8.38 8.12
C GLY A 304 0.52 9.04 9.48
N ALA A 305 1.39 10.04 9.53
CA ALA A 305 1.78 10.77 10.74
C ALA A 305 0.59 11.34 11.53
N THR A 306 -0.48 11.69 10.83
CA THR A 306 -1.72 12.25 11.38
C THR A 306 -2.78 11.17 11.68
N ALA A 307 -2.48 9.88 11.52
CA ALA A 307 -3.46 8.82 11.76
C ALA A 307 -4.03 8.87 13.18
N ARG A 308 -5.34 8.75 13.34
CA ARG A 308 -5.97 8.71 14.66
C ARG A 308 -5.43 7.54 15.51
N PRO A 309 -5.20 7.73 16.84
CA PRO A 309 -4.65 6.71 17.74
C PRO A 309 -5.36 5.36 17.66
N VAL A 310 -6.69 5.36 17.50
CA VAL A 310 -7.51 4.15 17.35
C VAL A 310 -7.04 3.29 16.17
N PHE A 311 -6.91 3.87 14.97
CA PHE A 311 -6.48 3.11 13.80
C PHE A 311 -5.00 2.76 13.85
N THR A 312 -4.18 3.66 14.39
CA THR A 312 -2.78 3.40 14.67
C THR A 312 -2.60 2.13 15.51
N TYR A 313 -3.32 2.01 16.64
CA TYR A 313 -3.28 0.82 17.50
C TYR A 313 -3.77 -0.44 16.78
N LEU A 314 -4.95 -0.38 16.16
CA LEU A 314 -5.59 -1.53 15.52
C LEU A 314 -4.76 -2.09 14.35
N LYS A 315 -4.17 -1.22 13.52
CA LYS A 315 -3.29 -1.61 12.41
C LYS A 315 -2.00 -2.26 12.88
N THR A 316 -1.44 -1.83 14.02
CA THR A 316 -0.24 -2.44 14.61
C THR A 316 -0.52 -3.83 15.17
N LYS A 317 -1.66 -4.02 15.86
CA LYS A 317 -2.02 -5.31 16.43
C LYS A 317 -2.54 -6.30 15.38
N LEU A 318 -3.16 -5.80 14.31
CA LEU A 318 -3.74 -6.60 13.23
C LEU A 318 -3.20 -6.12 11.85
N PRO A 319 -1.94 -6.42 11.52
CA PRO A 319 -1.34 -6.01 10.25
C PRO A 319 -2.02 -6.72 9.06
N GLY A 320 -2.01 -6.08 7.90
CA GLY A 320 -2.47 -6.69 6.65
C GLY A 320 -1.36 -7.45 5.92
N SER A 321 -1.72 -8.22 4.89
CA SER A 321 -0.79 -9.09 4.15
C SER A 321 0.32 -8.38 3.38
N PHE A 322 0.28 -7.05 3.26
CA PHE A 322 1.26 -6.21 2.54
C PHE A 322 1.58 -4.92 3.30
N GLY A 323 1.59 -4.99 4.64
CA GLY A 323 1.78 -3.84 5.52
C GLY A 323 0.57 -3.56 6.42
N SER A 324 0.75 -2.70 7.41
CA SER A 324 -0.25 -2.39 8.43
C SER A 324 -1.28 -1.35 7.98
N PHE A 325 -0.97 -0.48 7.02
CA PHE A 325 -1.85 0.62 6.58
C PHE A 325 -3.23 0.14 6.08
N VAL A 326 -4.24 0.99 6.23
CA VAL A 326 -5.59 0.79 5.68
C VAL A 326 -5.53 0.99 4.17
N LYS A 327 -6.04 0.02 3.39
CA LYS A 327 -5.91 0.05 1.93
C LYS A 327 -7.02 0.81 1.21
N TRP A 328 -8.19 0.93 1.84
CA TRP A 328 -9.36 1.59 1.25
C TRP A 328 -10.43 1.89 2.29
N ASN A 329 -11.46 2.62 1.86
CA ASN A 329 -12.74 2.75 2.56
C ASN A 329 -13.31 1.39 2.95
N PHE A 330 -13.97 1.34 4.10
CA PHE A 330 -14.63 0.16 4.65
C PHE A 330 -13.70 -0.99 5.05
N THR A 331 -12.46 -0.72 5.47
CA THR A 331 -11.71 -1.70 6.27
C THR A 331 -12.34 -1.78 7.66
N LYS A 332 -12.48 -2.99 8.22
CA LYS A 332 -13.04 -3.16 9.57
C LYS A 332 -12.07 -3.85 10.51
N PHE A 333 -12.14 -3.50 11.78
CA PHE A 333 -11.41 -4.14 12.86
C PHE A 333 -12.40 -4.54 13.95
N LEU A 334 -12.39 -5.82 14.30
CA LEU A 334 -13.21 -6.38 15.36
C LEU A 334 -12.36 -6.47 16.63
N VAL A 335 -12.92 -5.98 17.72
CA VAL A 335 -12.32 -5.94 19.06
C VAL A 335 -13.26 -6.72 20.00
N ASP A 336 -12.68 -7.57 20.84
CA ASP A 336 -13.44 -8.39 21.78
C ASP A 336 -13.97 -7.61 23.00
N ARG A 337 -14.72 -8.32 23.86
CA ARG A 337 -15.30 -7.78 25.09
C ARG A 337 -14.28 -7.33 26.16
N ASN A 338 -12.99 -7.59 25.96
CA ASN A 338 -11.90 -7.23 26.85
C ASN A 338 -11.00 -6.14 26.22
N GLY A 339 -11.42 -5.57 25.08
CA GLY A 339 -10.70 -4.52 24.39
C GLY A 339 -9.48 -5.02 23.61
N GLN A 340 -9.39 -6.33 23.35
CA GLN A 340 -8.31 -6.92 22.57
C GLN A 340 -8.70 -7.00 21.08
N PRO A 341 -7.83 -6.53 20.16
CA PRO A 341 -8.05 -6.71 18.73
C PRO A 341 -8.14 -8.19 18.37
N TYR A 342 -9.25 -8.57 17.73
CA TYR A 342 -9.54 -9.96 17.37
C TYR A 342 -9.23 -10.25 15.89
N LYS A 343 -9.77 -9.44 14.97
CA LYS A 343 -9.62 -9.70 13.53
C LYS A 343 -9.80 -8.44 12.68
N ARG A 344 -9.10 -8.41 11.53
CA ARG A 344 -9.21 -7.37 10.51
C ARG A 344 -9.90 -7.92 9.27
N PHE A 345 -10.80 -7.13 8.69
CA PHE A 345 -11.55 -7.45 7.48
C PHE A 345 -11.23 -6.45 6.36
N ALA A 346 -11.06 -6.96 5.15
CA ALA A 346 -10.76 -6.17 3.97
C ALA A 346 -11.96 -5.33 3.53
N PRO A 347 -11.74 -4.25 2.75
CA PRO A 347 -12.80 -3.42 2.17
C PRO A 347 -13.95 -4.18 1.49
N LYS A 348 -13.61 -5.28 0.80
CA LYS A 348 -14.57 -6.10 0.04
C LYS A 348 -15.22 -7.22 0.86
N ASP A 349 -14.77 -7.44 2.10
CA ASP A 349 -15.43 -8.39 2.99
C ASP A 349 -16.76 -7.77 3.44
N LEU A 350 -17.86 -8.31 2.92
CA LEU A 350 -19.20 -7.84 3.24
C LEU A 350 -19.49 -8.04 4.74
N PRO A 351 -20.19 -7.10 5.41
CA PRO A 351 -20.51 -7.22 6.82
C PRO A 351 -21.09 -8.57 7.24
N PHE A 352 -22.03 -9.13 6.47
CA PHE A 352 -22.61 -10.43 6.80
C PHE A 352 -21.62 -11.61 6.69
N SER A 353 -20.53 -11.47 5.94
CA SER A 353 -19.56 -12.56 5.78
C SER A 353 -18.79 -12.89 7.07
N PHE A 354 -18.78 -11.98 8.05
CA PHE A 354 -18.13 -12.14 9.35
C PHE A 354 -19.09 -12.09 10.54
N GLU A 355 -20.39 -12.28 10.29
CA GLU A 355 -21.40 -12.33 11.36
C GLU A 355 -21.10 -13.42 12.41
N GLU A 356 -20.58 -14.58 11.99
CA GLU A 356 -20.21 -15.65 12.93
C GLU A 356 -19.02 -15.28 13.83
N ASP A 357 -18.09 -14.45 13.38
CA ASP A 357 -17.02 -13.90 14.23
C ASP A 357 -17.63 -13.00 15.33
N ILE A 358 -18.61 -12.17 14.98
CA ILE A 358 -19.34 -11.31 15.94
C ILE A 358 -20.08 -12.18 16.97
N LYS A 359 -20.87 -13.16 16.53
CA LYS A 359 -21.62 -14.07 17.41
C LYS A 359 -20.70 -14.83 18.36
N THR A 360 -19.55 -15.27 17.86
CA THR A 360 -18.54 -15.98 18.66
C THR A 360 -18.06 -15.10 19.83
N LEU A 361 -17.76 -13.82 19.57
CA LEU A 361 -17.34 -12.89 20.63
C LEU A 361 -18.49 -12.48 21.55
N LEU A 362 -19.71 -12.34 21.02
CA LEU A 362 -20.89 -12.02 21.84
C LEU A 362 -21.22 -13.13 22.84
N ALA A 363 -20.99 -14.40 22.48
CA ALA A 363 -21.20 -15.55 23.35
C ALA A 363 -20.14 -15.66 24.48
N GLN A 364 -19.00 -14.98 24.35
CA GLN A 364 -17.97 -14.97 25.39
C GLN A 364 -18.40 -14.08 26.56
N LYS A 365 -18.03 -14.48 27.79
CA LYS A 365 -18.18 -13.62 28.97
C LYS A 365 -16.99 -12.65 29.03
N SER A 366 -17.27 -11.38 29.30
CA SER A 366 -16.20 -10.43 29.65
C SER A 366 -15.47 -10.93 30.90
N THR A 367 -14.14 -10.87 30.89
CA THR A 367 -13.29 -11.35 32.00
C THR A 367 -13.10 -10.30 33.09
N ASP A 368 -13.54 -9.06 32.84
CA ASP A 368 -13.45 -7.96 33.80
C ASP A 368 -14.75 -7.89 34.62
N LYS A 369 -14.76 -8.60 35.74
CA LYS A 369 -15.70 -8.35 36.85
C LYS A 369 -15.23 -7.17 37.69
#